data_AF-A0A820MZT5-F1
#
_entry.id   AF-A0A820MZT5-F1
#
_cell.length_a   1.000
_cell.length_b   1.000
_cell.length_c   1.000
_cell.angle_alpha   90.00
_cell.angle_beta   90.00
_cell.angle_gamma   90.00
#
_symmetry.space_group_name_H-M   'P 1'
#
loop_
_entity.id
_entity.type
_entity.pdbx_description
1 polymer ?
#
loop_
_entity_poly.entity_id
_entity_poly.type
_entity_poly.pdbx_seq_one_letter_code
_entity_poly.pdbx_strand_id
1 'polypeptide(L)'
;MAHRCNTVLETAWDETIKTHKDSEIFCSCVKDWRKFINQTSGIQDELPKSIECNSGTRLWRSYFKVHDSLNASFTALTQILTARNEQHRIFYINTVLLVDI
;
A
#
# COMPACT_ATOMS: atom_id res chain seq x y z
N MET A 1 30.47 -1.75 3.77
CA MET A 1 29.87 -1.49 2.44
C MET A 1 28.36 -1.28 2.48
N ALA A 2 27.57 -2.12 3.18
CA ALA A 2 26.11 -2.00 3.25
C ALA A 2 25.57 -0.61 3.68
N HIS A 3 26.29 0.11 4.54
CA HIS A 3 25.90 1.45 4.98
C HIS A 3 25.87 2.45 3.80
N ARG A 4 26.89 2.47 2.94
CA ARG A 4 26.96 3.40 1.81
C ARG A 4 25.85 3.13 0.79
N CYS A 5 25.58 1.86 0.50
CA CYS A 5 24.47 1.47 -0.39
C CYS A 5 23.10 1.88 0.17
N ASN A 6 22.88 1.71 1.48
CA ASN A 6 21.61 2.14 2.10
C ASN A 6 21.43 3.65 2.01
N THR A 7 22.48 4.45 2.24
CA THR A 7 22.41 5.91 2.13
C THR A 7 22.10 6.36 0.70
N VAL A 8 22.73 5.75 -0.31
CA VAL A 8 22.45 6.08 -1.73
C VAL A 8 21.00 5.77 -2.09
N LEU A 9 20.47 4.61 -1.67
CA LEU A 9 19.08 4.24 -1.91
C LEU A 9 18.10 5.19 -1.20
N GLU A 10 18.43 5.61 0.01
CA GLU A 10 17.63 6.56 0.79
C GLU A 10 17.61 7.94 0.11
N THR A 11 18.76 8.45 -0.34
CA THR A 11 18.84 9.71 -1.10
C THR A 11 18.06 9.64 -2.42
N ALA A 12 18.23 8.57 -3.20
CA ALA A 12 17.52 8.40 -4.46
C ALA A 12 16.00 8.29 -4.24
N TRP A 13 15.57 7.63 -3.16
CA TRP A 13 14.16 7.54 -2.78
C TRP A 13 13.59 8.89 -2.36
N ASP A 14 14.32 9.66 -1.54
CA ASP A 14 13.89 10.99 -1.13
C ASP A 14 13.77 11.96 -2.32
N GLU A 15 14.67 11.86 -3.29
CA GLU A 15 14.57 12.60 -4.56
C GLU A 15 13.37 12.18 -5.40
N THR A 16 13.09 10.88 -5.45
CA THR A 16 11.93 10.32 -6.16
C THR A 16 10.62 10.79 -5.52
N ILE A 17 10.50 10.74 -4.18
CA ILE A 17 9.32 11.22 -3.45
C ILE A 17 9.09 12.72 -3.67
N LYS A 18 10.16 13.53 -3.65
CA LYS A 18 10.04 14.98 -3.93
C LYS A 18 9.49 15.27 -5.31
N THR A 19 9.80 14.40 -6.27
CA THR A 19 9.34 14.52 -7.67
C THR A 19 7.94 13.96 -7.85
N HIS A 20 7.61 12.88 -7.15
CA HIS A 20 6.36 12.14 -7.28
C HIS A 20 5.49 12.25 -6.01
N LYS A 21 4.60 13.26 -6.01
CA LYS A 21 3.61 13.47 -4.94
C LYS A 21 2.65 12.30 -4.75
N ASP A 22 2.53 11.44 -5.76
CA ASP A 22 1.68 10.24 -5.74
C ASP A 22 2.09 9.26 -4.63
N SER A 23 3.36 9.29 -4.20
CA SER A 23 3.87 8.48 -3.09
C SER A 23 3.20 8.83 -1.75
N GLU A 24 2.93 10.11 -1.47
CA GLU A 24 2.22 10.53 -0.25
C GLU A 24 0.75 10.12 -0.31
N ILE A 25 0.13 10.26 -1.48
CA ILE A 25 -1.25 9.83 -1.74
C ILE A 25 -1.37 8.32 -1.52
N PHE A 26 -0.47 7.53 -2.11
CA PHE A 26 -0.36 6.08 -1.89
C PHE A 26 -0.28 5.75 -0.40
N CYS A 27 0.62 6.39 0.35
CA CYS A 27 0.78 6.17 1.78
C CYS A 27 -0.49 6.47 2.58
N SER A 28 -1.20 7.56 2.23
CA SER A 28 -2.46 7.92 2.87
C SER A 28 -3.56 6.91 2.58
N CYS A 29 -3.70 6.52 1.31
CA CYS A 29 -4.68 5.52 0.88
C CYS A 29 -4.49 4.19 1.62
N VAL A 30 -3.24 3.71 1.74
CA VAL A 30 -2.92 2.47 2.46
C VAL A 30 -3.31 2.55 3.93
N LYS A 31 -3.12 3.69 4.59
CA LYS A 31 -3.54 3.89 6.00
C LYS A 31 -5.06 3.83 6.15
N ASP A 32 -5.78 4.52 5.27
CA ASP A 32 -7.26 4.53 5.29
C ASP A 32 -7.82 3.13 5.01
N TRP A 33 -7.18 2.41 4.10
CA TRP A 33 -7.48 1.03 3.76
C TRP A 33 -7.31 0.09 4.95
N ARG A 34 -6.15 0.13 5.59
CA ARG A 34 -5.87 -0.67 6.76
C ARG A 34 -6.85 -0.36 7.90
N LYS A 35 -7.19 0.92 8.06
CA LYS A 35 -8.21 1.34 9.04
C LYS A 35 -9.57 0.73 8.72
N PHE A 36 -10.03 0.79 7.47
CA PHE A 36 -11.30 0.20 7.04
C PHE A 36 -11.34 -1.31 7.28
N ILE A 37 -10.30 -2.03 6.88
CA ILE A 37 -10.17 -3.49 7.05
C ILE A 37 -10.22 -3.87 8.53
N ASN A 38 -9.53 -3.11 9.39
CA ASN A 38 -9.50 -3.39 10.83
C ASN A 38 -10.77 -2.95 11.58
N GLN A 39 -11.45 -1.91 11.10
CA GLN A 39 -12.70 -1.42 11.70
C GLN A 39 -13.89 -2.29 11.34
N THR A 40 -13.89 -2.88 10.15
CA THR A 40 -14.99 -3.68 9.67
C THR A 40 -14.74 -5.14 10.03
N SER A 41 -15.53 -5.69 10.94
CA SER A 41 -15.35 -7.05 11.43
C SER A 41 -15.31 -8.07 10.29
N GLY A 42 -14.40 -9.04 10.43
CA GLY A 42 -14.26 -10.20 9.54
C GLY A 42 -13.45 -9.96 8.27
N ILE A 43 -13.24 -8.71 7.80
CA ILE A 43 -12.50 -8.51 6.54
C ILE A 43 -11.08 -9.05 6.65
N GLN A 44 -10.37 -8.72 7.74
CA GLN A 44 -9.00 -9.17 7.94
C GLN A 44 -8.87 -10.71 8.02
N ASP A 45 -9.91 -11.40 8.51
CA ASP A 45 -9.93 -12.87 8.61
C ASP A 45 -10.12 -13.55 7.25
N GLU A 46 -10.72 -12.83 6.30
CA GLU A 46 -10.93 -13.27 4.91
C GLU A 46 -9.71 -12.98 4.01
N LEU A 47 -8.71 -12.22 4.49
CA LEU A 47 -7.52 -11.89 3.72
C LEU A 47 -6.40 -12.93 3.90
N PRO A 48 -5.66 -13.26 2.82
CA PRO A 48 -4.53 -14.19 2.91
C PRO A 48 -3.38 -13.65 3.76
N LYS A 49 -3.23 -12.32 3.82
CA LYS A 49 -2.25 -11.60 4.66
C LYS A 49 -2.80 -10.26 5.11
N SER A 50 -2.34 -9.82 6.28
CA SER A 50 -2.57 -8.45 6.75
C SER A 50 -1.95 -7.45 5.80
N ILE A 51 -2.67 -6.35 5.55
CA ILE A 51 -2.13 -5.24 4.78
C ILE A 51 -1.07 -4.54 5.62
N GLU A 52 0.15 -4.52 5.08
CA GLU A 52 1.29 -3.87 5.71
C GLU A 52 1.13 -2.34 5.63
N CYS A 53 1.87 -1.62 6.47
CA CYS A 53 1.92 -0.16 6.43
C CYS A 53 3.37 0.30 6.38
N ASN A 54 3.58 1.48 5.81
CA ASN A 54 4.90 2.10 5.84
C ASN A 54 5.39 2.31 7.27
N SER A 55 6.56 1.75 7.58
CA SER A 55 7.29 1.99 8.81
C SER A 55 8.23 3.17 8.61
N GLY A 56 8.12 4.21 9.43
CA GLY A 56 8.81 5.49 9.22
C GLY A 56 10.35 5.46 9.21
N THR A 57 10.99 4.31 9.46
CA THR A 57 12.45 4.20 9.51
C THR A 57 13.10 4.05 8.13
N ARG A 58 12.47 3.41 7.14
CA ARG A 58 12.98 3.29 5.75
C ARG A 58 11.83 3.09 4.76
N LEU A 59 11.30 4.20 4.25
CA LEU A 59 10.09 4.21 3.41
C LEU A 59 10.20 3.32 2.17
N TRP A 60 11.35 3.28 1.49
CA TRP A 60 11.56 2.41 0.32
C TRP A 60 11.46 0.92 0.63
N ARG A 61 11.92 0.49 1.82
CA ARG A 61 11.84 -0.94 2.23
C ARG A 61 10.43 -1.35 2.56
N SER A 62 9.66 -0.45 3.18
CA SER A 62 8.27 -0.74 3.51
C SER A 62 7.37 -0.61 2.31
N TYR A 63 7.69 0.24 1.32
CA TYR A 63 6.91 0.42 0.11
C TYR A 63 6.70 -0.92 -0.63
N PHE A 64 7.78 -1.66 -0.91
CA PHE A 64 7.67 -2.98 -1.56
C PHE A 64 6.85 -3.98 -0.74
N LYS A 65 7.04 -4.00 0.60
CA LYS A 65 6.25 -4.89 1.47
C LYS A 65 4.75 -4.55 1.45
N VAL A 66 4.43 -3.27 1.45
CA VAL A 66 3.05 -2.77 1.34
C VAL A 66 2.47 -3.20 0.00
N HIS A 67 3.17 -2.94 -1.10
CA HIS A 67 2.76 -3.30 -2.44
C HIS A 67 2.54 -4.82 -2.60
N ASP A 68 3.47 -5.64 -2.10
CA ASP A 68 3.35 -7.10 -2.12
C ASP A 68 2.14 -7.58 -1.29
N SER A 69 1.88 -6.96 -0.13
CA SER A 69 0.73 -7.31 0.70
C SER A 69 -0.61 -6.94 0.04
N LEU A 70 -0.66 -5.82 -0.67
CA LEU A 70 -1.83 -5.39 -1.43
C LEU A 70 -2.09 -6.32 -2.61
N ASN A 71 -1.05 -6.65 -3.38
CA ASN A 71 -1.18 -7.57 -4.53
C ASN A 71 -1.62 -8.96 -4.11
N ALA A 72 -1.05 -9.50 -3.02
CA ALA A 72 -1.45 -10.80 -2.49
C ALA A 72 -2.93 -10.84 -2.07
N SER A 73 -3.45 -9.71 -1.56
CA SER A 73 -4.81 -9.60 -1.08
C SER A 73 -5.77 -8.97 -2.11
N PHE A 74 -5.30 -8.54 -3.28
CA PHE A 74 -6.05 -7.74 -4.25
C PHE A 74 -7.34 -8.43 -4.72
N THR A 75 -7.24 -9.71 -5.10
CA THR A 75 -8.38 -10.49 -5.55
C THR A 75 -9.42 -10.66 -4.44
N ALA A 76 -8.99 -11.04 -3.23
CA ALA A 76 -9.87 -11.23 -2.09
C ALA A 76 -10.55 -9.91 -1.68
N LEU A 77 -9.77 -8.82 -1.60
CA LEU A 77 -10.28 -7.49 -1.29
C LEU A 77 -11.32 -7.01 -2.31
N THR A 78 -11.05 -7.20 -3.60
CA THR A 78 -11.99 -6.82 -4.66
C THR A 78 -13.30 -7.59 -4.54
N GLN A 79 -13.24 -8.90 -4.25
CA GLN A 79 -14.43 -9.73 -4.03
C GLN A 79 -15.25 -9.27 -2.82
N ILE A 80 -14.59 -9.04 -1.68
CA ILE A 80 -15.23 -8.57 -0.44
C ILE A 80 -15.90 -7.21 -0.66
N LEU A 81 -15.20 -6.26 -1.27
CA LEU A 81 -15.73 -4.93 -1.52
C LEU A 81 -16.89 -4.96 -2.52
N THR A 82 -16.83 -5.83 -3.53
CA THR A 82 -17.94 -6.03 -4.47
C THR A 82 -19.17 -6.58 -3.76
N ALA A 83 -18.99 -7.61 -2.92
CA ALA A 83 -20.08 -8.19 -2.13
C ALA A 83 -20.70 -7.20 -1.13
N ARG A 84 -19.91 -6.27 -0.61
CA ARG A 84 -20.35 -5.21 0.32
C ARG A 84 -20.83 -3.93 -0.37
N ASN A 85 -20.87 -3.90 -1.71
CA ASN A 85 -21.26 -2.74 -2.52
C ASN A 85 -20.40 -1.47 -2.29
N GLU A 86 -19.11 -1.65 -2.02
CA GLU A 86 -18.12 -0.60 -1.74
C GLU A 86 -17.35 -0.18 -3.01
N GLN A 87 -18.06 0.01 -4.13
CA GLN A 87 -17.45 0.24 -5.46
C GLN A 87 -16.54 1.47 -5.54
N HIS A 88 -16.85 2.51 -4.77
CA HIS A 88 -16.01 3.71 -4.70
C HIS A 88 -14.60 3.39 -4.19
N ARG A 89 -14.45 2.42 -3.28
CA ARG A 89 -13.14 1.98 -2.75
C ARG A 89 -12.38 1.12 -3.75
N ILE A 90 -13.08 0.32 -4.56
CA ILE A 90 -12.48 -0.47 -5.64
C ILE A 90 -11.82 0.45 -6.68
N PHE A 91 -12.50 1.55 -7.04
CA PHE A 91 -11.94 2.56 -7.93
C PHE A 91 -10.61 3.11 -7.41
N TYR A 92 -10.51 3.41 -6.11
CA TYR A 92 -9.27 3.88 -5.50
C TYR A 92 -8.12 2.86 -5.57
N ILE A 93 -8.37 1.56 -5.38
CA ILE A 93 -7.31 0.54 -5.49
C ILE A 93 -6.76 0.49 -6.90
N ASN A 94 -7.65 0.44 -7.88
CA ASN A 94 -7.28 0.32 -9.27
C ASN A 94 -6.43 1.52 -9.68
N THR A 95 -6.80 2.74 -9.30
CA THR A 95 -6.01 3.93 -9.61
C THR A 95 -4.66 3.96 -8.88
N VAL A 96 -4.55 3.36 -7.69
CA VAL A 96 -3.30 3.35 -6.91
C VAL A 96 -2.36 2.20 -7.30
N LEU A 97 -2.87 1.06 -7.77
CA LEU A 97 -2.07 -0.09 -8.22
C LEU A 97 -1.82 -0.13 -9.74
N LEU A 98 -2.64 0.53 -10.57
CA LEU A 98 -2.48 0.54 -12.04
C LEU A 98 -1.65 1.72 -12.57
N VAL A 99 -1.17 2.62 -11.72
CA VAL A 99 -0.27 3.71 -12.16
C VAL A 99 1.16 3.22 -12.43
N ASP A 100 1.45 1.93 -12.17
CA ASP A 100 2.72 1.28 -12.53
C ASP A 100 2.69 0.57 -13.91
N ILE A 101 2.01 1.13 -14.92
CA ILE A 101 2.20 0.78 -16.35
C ILE A 101 2.51 2.02 -17.18
#